data_AF-X0TLR9-F1
#
_entry.id   AF-X0TLR9-F1
#
_cell.length_a   1.000
_cell.length_b   1.000
_cell.length_c   1.000
_cell.angle_alpha   90.00
_cell.angle_beta   90.00
_cell.angle_gamma   90.00
#
_symmetry.space_group_name_H-M   'P 1'
#
loop_
_entity.id
_entity.type
_entity.pdbx_description
1 polymer ?
#
loop_
_entity_poly.entity_id
_entity_poly.type
_entity_poly.pdbx_seq_one_letter_code
_entity_poly.pdbx_strand_id
1 'polypeptide(L)'
;MRKLNTAFVLVLVLFASSAFALTDPIGQILSIQGKAVAIGSDKKVRSLKLKSPVFLNDKISTRDGSKLQIIFDDNSVVAQGE
;
A
#
# COMPACT_ATOMS: atom_id res chain seq x y z
N MET A 1 -35.05 15.33 -33.58
CA MET A 1 -33.87 15.28 -32.68
C MET A 1 -34.40 15.19 -31.24
N ARG A 2 -34.21 14.06 -30.54
CA ARG A 2 -34.72 13.87 -29.16
C ARG A 2 -33.85 14.67 -28.19
N LYS A 3 -34.43 15.59 -27.42
CA LYS A 3 -33.69 16.35 -26.39
C LYS A 3 -33.31 15.40 -25.25
N LEU A 4 -32.01 15.28 -25.00
CA LEU A 4 -31.48 14.43 -23.93
C LEU A 4 -31.90 15.01 -22.57
N ASN A 5 -32.54 14.18 -21.73
CA ASN A 5 -33.11 14.62 -20.46
C ASN A 5 -31.98 14.94 -19.46
N THR A 6 -31.86 16.21 -19.06
CA THR A 6 -30.81 16.69 -18.16
C THR A 6 -30.84 16.00 -16.79
N ALA A 7 -32.02 15.57 -16.33
CA ALA A 7 -32.16 14.76 -15.12
C ALA A 7 -31.47 13.39 -15.24
N PHE A 8 -31.46 12.79 -16.44
CA PHE A 8 -30.83 11.50 -16.70
C PHE A 8 -29.29 11.59 -16.68
N VAL A 9 -28.75 12.72 -17.17
CA VAL A 9 -27.30 12.99 -17.14
C VAL A 9 -26.83 13.21 -15.71
N LEU A 10 -27.61 13.90 -14.87
CA LEU A 10 -27.25 14.16 -13.48
C LEU A 10 -27.18 12.87 -12.64
N VAL A 11 -28.10 11.91 -12.87
CA VAL A 11 -28.08 10.60 -12.20
C VAL A 11 -26.84 9.78 -12.57
N LEU A 12 -26.42 9.81 -13.84
CA LEU A 12 -25.22 9.10 -14.29
C LEU A 12 -23.92 9.64 -13.66
N VAL A 13 -23.84 10.94 -13.38
CA VAL A 13 -22.66 11.57 -12.76
C VAL A 13 -22.54 11.21 -11.27
N LEU A 14 -23.67 11.00 -10.57
CA LEU A 14 -23.66 10.63 -9.15
C LEU A 14 -23.21 9.18 -8.90
N PHE A 15 -23.36 8.28 -9.87
CA PHE A 15 -22.86 6.90 -9.81
C PHE A 15 -21.39 6.74 -10.21
N ALA A 16 -20.72 7.81 -10.67
CA ALA A 16 -19.28 7.79 -10.97
C ALA A 16 -18.40 7.96 -9.71
N SER A 17 -18.97 7.75 -8.52
CA SER A 17 -18.30 7.92 -7.23
C SER A 17 -17.29 6.80 -6.98
N SER A 18 -16.06 7.06 -7.41
CA SER A 18 -14.79 6.67 -6.77
C SER A 18 -14.72 5.24 -6.22
N ALA A 19 -14.46 4.26 -7.08
CA ALA A 19 -13.88 2.99 -6.63
C ALA A 19 -12.44 3.24 -6.15
N PHE A 20 -12.27 3.49 -4.84
CA PHE A 20 -10.96 3.45 -4.22
C PHE A 20 -10.52 1.98 -4.18
N ALA A 21 -9.58 1.61 -5.05
CA ALA A 21 -8.94 0.31 -4.96
C ALA A 21 -8.12 0.25 -3.66
N LEU A 22 -8.63 -0.48 -2.68
CA LEU A 22 -7.82 -0.92 -1.53
C LEU A 22 -6.85 -1.98 -2.05
N THR A 23 -5.56 -1.68 -2.02
CA THR A 23 -4.52 -2.66 -2.33
C THR A 23 -4.34 -3.57 -1.13
N ASP A 24 -4.54 -4.87 -1.33
CA ASP A 24 -4.27 -5.86 -0.29
C ASP A 24 -2.76 -5.93 0.01
N PRO A 25 -2.37 -6.11 1.29
CA PRO A 25 -0.98 -6.39 1.63
C PRO A 25 -0.56 -7.73 1.04
N ILE A 26 0.73 -7.86 0.75
CA ILE A 26 1.37 -9.11 0.26
C ILE A 26 2.19 -9.80 1.36
N GLY A 27 2.18 -9.23 2.57
CA GLY A 27 2.96 -9.71 3.69
C GLY A 27 3.02 -8.69 4.84
N GLN A 28 3.90 -8.97 5.80
CA GLN A 28 4.08 -8.13 6.99
C GLN A 28 5.50 -8.22 7.55
N ILE A 29 5.86 -7.23 8.37
CA ILE A 29 7.13 -7.23 9.11
C ILE A 29 7.11 -8.31 10.19
N LEU A 30 7.95 -9.32 10.03
CA LEU A 30 8.14 -10.43 10.98
C LEU A 30 9.04 -10.02 12.16
N SER A 31 10.09 -9.23 11.91
CA SER A 31 10.97 -8.70 12.94
C SER A 31 11.60 -7.38 12.51
N ILE A 32 11.96 -6.52 13.46
CA ILE A 32 12.62 -5.25 13.19
C ILE A 32 13.52 -4.84 14.36
N GLN A 33 14.73 -4.40 14.05
CA GLN A 33 15.69 -3.77 14.95
C GLN A 33 16.12 -2.43 14.33
N GLY A 34 16.08 -1.35 15.09
CA GLY A 34 16.37 -0.01 14.57
C GLY A 34 15.15 0.64 13.89
N LYS A 35 15.37 1.40 12.81
CA LYS A 35 14.35 2.18 12.11
C LYS A 35 14.30 1.83 10.63
N ALA A 36 13.10 1.60 10.12
CA ALA A 36 12.85 1.40 8.70
C ALA A 36 11.57 2.10 8.25
N VAL A 37 11.51 2.44 6.98
CA VAL A 37 10.34 3.00 6.32
C VAL A 37 10.03 2.25 5.04
N ALA A 38 8.75 2.23 4.67
CA ALA A 38 8.31 1.84 3.33
C ALA A 38 7.86 3.10 2.59
N ILE A 39 8.18 3.16 1.30
CA ILE A 39 7.69 4.18 0.38
C ILE A 39 6.76 3.48 -0.60
N GLY A 40 5.47 3.77 -0.50
CA GLY A 40 4.45 3.18 -1.36
C GLY A 40 4.50 3.71 -2.80
N SER A 41 3.75 3.05 -3.68
CA SER A 41 3.56 3.49 -5.07
C SER A 41 2.93 4.89 -5.19
N ASP A 42 2.16 5.28 -4.17
CA ASP A 42 1.59 6.63 -4.01
C ASP A 42 2.58 7.66 -3.45
N LYS A 43 3.85 7.28 -3.30
CA LYS A 43 4.95 8.06 -2.70
C LYS A 43 4.73 8.41 -1.23
N LYS A 44 3.74 7.82 -0.54
CA LYS A 44 3.59 8.02 0.90
C LYS A 44 4.66 7.23 1.63
N VAL A 45 5.27 7.90 2.60
CA VAL A 45 6.26 7.31 3.49
C VAL A 45 5.57 6.84 4.76
N ARG A 46 5.79 5.58 5.13
CA ARG A 46 5.21 4.97 6.32
C ARG A 46 6.30 4.32 7.17
N SER A 47 6.26 4.60 8.47
CA SER A 47 7.17 3.96 9.43
C SER A 47 6.81 2.48 9.58
N LEU A 48 7.82 1.61 9.52
CA LEU A 48 7.64 0.17 9.70
C LEU A 48 7.86 -0.19 11.17
N LYS A 49 6.99 -1.07 11.67
CA LYS A 49 7.07 -1.71 12.98
C LYS A 49 6.69 -3.19 12.82
N LEU A 50 6.86 -3.96 13.88
CA LEU A 50 6.39 -5.35 13.92
C LEU A 50 4.93 -5.45 13.45
N LYS A 51 4.63 -6.42 12.56
CA LYS A 51 3.32 -6.63 11.91
C LYS A 51 2.83 -5.47 11.04
N SER A 52 3.66 -4.47 10.74
CA SER A 52 3.29 -3.50 9.69
C SER A 52 3.03 -4.25 8.39
N PRO A 53 1.95 -3.93 7.66
CA PRO A 53 1.69 -4.53 6.36
C PRO A 53 2.80 -4.17 5.37
N VAL A 54 3.03 -5.00 4.36
CA VAL A 54 3.88 -4.73 3.20
C VAL A 54 3.00 -4.85 1.96
N PHE A 55 3.06 -3.86 1.09
CA PHE A 55 2.27 -3.81 -0.14
C PHE A 55 3.16 -4.02 -1.35
N LEU A 56 2.56 -4.48 -2.44
CA LEU A 56 3.26 -4.64 -3.70
C LEU A 56 3.85 -3.29 -4.16
N ASN A 57 5.11 -3.33 -4.62
CA ASN A 57 5.91 -2.17 -5.04
C ASN A 57 6.32 -1.21 -3.93
N ASP A 58 6.20 -1.59 -2.66
CA ASP A 58 6.86 -0.83 -1.59
C ASP A 58 8.38 -0.83 -1.78
N LYS A 59 8.98 0.36 -1.67
CA LYS A 59 10.44 0.49 -1.50
C LYS A 59 10.78 0.51 -0.03
N ILE A 60 11.51 -0.50 0.43
CA ILE A 60 11.92 -0.63 1.83
C ILE A 60 13.28 0.03 2.06
N SER A 61 13.35 0.95 3.01
CA SER A 61 14.59 1.65 3.39
C SER A 61 14.85 1.48 4.89
N THR A 62 15.99 0.89 5.20
CA THR A 62 16.58 0.75 6.53
C THR A 62 17.53 1.92 6.80
N ARG A 63 17.58 2.39 8.06
CA ARG A 63 18.63 3.31 8.52
C ARG A 63 19.87 2.53 8.98
N ASP A 64 20.92 3.27 9.29
CA ASP A 64 22.16 2.70 9.79
C ASP A 64 21.95 1.80 11.02
N GLY A 65 22.62 0.64 11.03
CA GLY A 65 22.52 -0.42 12.02
C GLY A 65 21.16 -1.11 12.08
N SER A 66 20.21 -0.77 11.20
CA SER A 66 18.84 -1.29 11.25
C SER A 66 18.70 -2.56 10.42
N LYS A 67 17.86 -3.48 10.89
CA LYS A 67 17.58 -4.77 10.25
C LYS A 67 16.10 -5.09 10.36
N LEU A 68 15.55 -5.76 9.36
CA LEU A 68 14.19 -6.26 9.40
C LEU A 68 14.05 -7.58 8.67
N GLN A 69 12.97 -8.29 8.98
CA GLN A 69 12.49 -9.43 8.21
C GLN A 69 11.05 -9.20 7.81
N ILE A 70 10.73 -9.61 6.59
CA ILE A 70 9.39 -9.61 6.01
C ILE A 70 8.97 -11.07 5.83
N ILE A 71 7.78 -11.42 6.29
CA ILE A 71 7.11 -12.66 5.92
C ILE A 71 6.03 -12.32 4.89
N PHE A 72 6.09 -12.94 3.72
CA PHE A 72 5.07 -12.81 2.69
C PHE A 72 3.99 -13.88 2.87
N ASP A 73 2.84 -13.68 2.24
CA ASP A 73 1.68 -14.58 2.38
C ASP A 73 1.93 -15.97 1.75
N ASP A 74 2.93 -16.09 0.87
CA ASP A 74 3.43 -17.38 0.33
C ASP A 74 4.41 -18.10 1.28
N ASN A 75 4.59 -17.57 2.49
CA ASN A 75 5.53 -18.01 3.53
C ASN A 75 7.01 -17.79 3.21
N SER A 76 7.35 -17.10 2.12
CA SER A 76 8.73 -16.68 1.87
C SER A 76 9.15 -15.60 2.88
N VAL A 77 10.43 -15.63 3.27
CA VAL A 77 11.02 -14.67 4.21
C VAL A 77 12.15 -13.92 3.53
N VAL A 78 12.11 -12.59 3.60
CA VAL A 78 13.20 -11.71 3.14
C VAL A 78 13.76 -10.96 4.33
N ALA A 79 15.09 -10.93 4.44
CA ALA A 79 15.81 -10.15 5.43
C ALA A 79 16.57 -9.00 4.75
N GLN A 80 16.54 -7.81 5.34
CA GLN A 80 17.27 -6.63 4.86
C GLN A 80 17.98 -5.93 6.03
N GLY A 81 19.21 -5.48 5.79
CA GLY A 81 20.00 -4.63 6.70
C GLY A 81 20.43 -3.32 6.02
N GLU A 82 21.17 -2.49 6.75
CA GLU A 82 22.04 -1.44 6.18
C GLU A 82 23.25 -2.05 5.46
#